data_AF-A0A383E4L9-F1
#
_entry.id   AF-A0A383E4L9-F1
#
_cell.length_a   1.000
_cell.length_b   1.000
_cell.length_c   1.000
_cell.angle_alpha   90.00
_cell.angle_beta   90.00
_cell.angle_gamma   90.00
#
_symmetry.space_group_name_H-M   'P 1'
#
loop_
_entity.id
_entity.type
_entity.pdbx_description
1 polymer ?
#
loop_
_entity_poly.entity_id
_entity_poly.type
_entity_poly.pdbx_seq_one_letter_code
_entity_poly.pdbx_strand_id
1 'polypeptide(L)'
;RFVRLDDLQREFEALEESVGEQLGFTASFHAKCDEIKTQLHAQILAKVDGLEEQVRHHVDRALLDEAFEQRFEEIRMATMRKSLPGLLPTDQRPRYRDPNWDQREDFVPGWMIFIHILFMAWTVFNAHHPALFIGGFLFYLGFAQATAPYQNRLDLKPPLLVGFFLAGLVMHGGVQGWWIAPVLGSLGELPLLVGATVLTAFNDNAAITYLSTLVPGFTDSLKYAVVAGAVTG
;
A
#
# COMPACT_ATOMS: atom_id res chain seq x y z
N ARG A 1 -35.84 11.62 -10.07
CA ARG A 1 -34.91 12.77 -10.16
C ARG A 1 -33.81 12.51 -9.16
N PHE A 2 -32.76 11.80 -9.58
CA PHE A 2 -31.67 11.42 -8.67
C PHE A 2 -30.81 12.66 -8.42
N VAL A 3 -30.51 12.96 -7.15
CA VAL A 3 -29.57 14.00 -6.76
C VAL A 3 -28.19 13.59 -7.27
N ARG A 4 -27.42 14.50 -7.87
CA ARG A 4 -26.06 14.20 -8.30
C ARG A 4 -25.17 14.08 -7.07
N LEU A 5 -24.24 13.11 -7.08
CA LEU A 5 -23.28 12.89 -5.99
C LEU A 5 -22.53 14.19 -5.63
N ASP A 6 -22.09 14.94 -6.64
CA ASP A 6 -21.37 16.20 -6.47
C ASP A 6 -22.21 17.26 -5.73
N ASP A 7 -23.53 17.30 -5.98
CA ASP A 7 -24.42 18.25 -5.33
C ASP A 7 -24.56 17.90 -3.85
N LEU A 8 -24.69 16.60 -3.54
CA LEU A 8 -24.78 16.10 -2.16
C LEU A 8 -23.47 16.34 -1.38
N GLN A 9 -22.32 16.10 -2.00
CA GLN A 9 -21.01 16.33 -1.38
C GLN A 9 -20.84 17.80 -0.96
N ARG A 10 -21.21 18.75 -1.83
CA ARG A 10 -21.15 20.18 -1.52
C ARG A 10 -22.05 20.57 -0.35
N GLU A 11 -23.23 19.99 -0.24
CA GLU A 11 -24.13 20.25 0.90
C GLU A 11 -23.51 19.76 2.22
N PHE A 12 -22.86 18.60 2.23
CA PHE A 12 -22.14 18.12 3.42
C PHE A 12 -20.92 18.97 3.77
N GLU A 13 -20.16 19.43 2.78
CA GLU A 13 -19.03 20.36 3.00
C GLU A 13 -19.50 21.68 3.62
N ALA A 14 -20.58 22.27 3.09
CA ALA A 14 -21.17 23.50 3.64
C ALA A 14 -21.73 23.30 5.06
N LEU A 15 -22.30 22.12 5.34
CA LEU A 15 -22.78 21.77 6.67
C LEU A 15 -21.64 21.71 7.69
N GLU A 16 -20.52 21.06 7.34
CA GLU A 16 -19.34 20.96 8.21
C GLU A 16 -18.82 22.35 8.62
N GLU A 17 -18.71 23.27 7.67
CA GLU A 17 -18.27 24.65 7.92
C GLU A 17 -19.24 25.38 8.87
N SER A 18 -20.54 25.31 8.58
CA SER A 18 -21.56 25.98 9.39
C SER A 18 -21.64 25.45 10.84
N VAL A 19 -21.53 24.14 11.02
CA VAL A 19 -21.57 23.49 12.35
C VAL A 19 -20.29 23.81 13.12
N GLY A 20 -19.14 23.84 12.43
CA GLY A 20 -17.86 24.23 13.02
C GLY A 20 -17.88 25.64 13.60
N GLU A 21 -18.42 26.61 12.86
CA GLU A 21 -18.57 27.99 13.32
C GLU A 21 -19.54 28.10 14.50
N GLN A 22 -20.71 27.46 14.43
CA GLN A 22 -21.72 27.53 15.49
C GLN A 22 -21.25 26.95 16.82
N LEU A 23 -20.48 25.86 16.78
CA LEU A 23 -20.00 25.20 18.00
C LEU A 23 -18.75 25.89 18.59
N GLY A 24 -18.09 26.78 17.85
CA GLY A 24 -16.87 27.46 18.30
C GLY A 24 -15.73 26.50 18.70
N PHE A 25 -15.81 25.24 18.25
CA PHE A 25 -14.96 24.16 18.73
C PHE A 25 -13.48 24.40 18.41
N THR A 26 -13.18 24.92 17.21
CA THR A 26 -11.83 25.29 16.78
C THR A 26 -11.20 26.32 17.72
N ALA A 27 -11.94 27.37 18.09
CA ALA A 27 -11.45 28.41 18.99
C ALA A 27 -11.20 27.86 20.41
N SER A 28 -12.11 27.03 20.92
CA SER A 28 -11.94 26.38 22.23
C SER A 28 -10.74 25.42 22.25
N PHE A 29 -10.53 24.67 21.16
CA PHE A 29 -9.39 23.78 21.01
C PHE A 29 -8.06 24.54 21.00
N HIS A 30 -7.96 25.62 20.22
CA HIS A 30 -6.76 26.47 20.20
C HIS A 30 -6.44 27.04 21.59
N ALA A 31 -7.45 27.56 22.29
CA ALA A 31 -7.27 28.09 23.64
C ALA A 31 -6.72 27.03 24.62
N LYS A 32 -7.22 25.78 24.54
CA LYS A 32 -6.68 24.67 25.34
C LYS A 32 -5.25 24.28 24.94
N CYS A 33 -4.91 24.32 23.66
CA CYS A 33 -3.53 24.10 23.22
C CYS A 33 -2.59 25.17 23.80
N ASP A 34 -2.98 26.43 23.78
CA ASP A 34 -2.18 27.54 24.32
C ASP A 34 -2.02 27.43 25.84
N GLU A 35 -3.05 26.97 26.55
CA GLU A 35 -2.99 26.68 27.98
C GLU A 35 -1.96 25.56 28.26
N ILE A 36 -2.04 24.43 27.55
CA ILE A 36 -1.11 23.31 27.71
C ILE A 36 0.33 23.75 27.40
N LYS A 37 0.51 24.53 26.33
CA LYS A 37 1.80 25.09 25.94
C LYS A 37 2.42 25.91 27.05
N THR A 38 1.65 26.85 27.60
CA THR A 38 2.08 27.75 28.68
C THR A 38 2.44 26.95 29.95
N GLN A 39 1.62 25.97 30.31
CA GLN A 39 1.88 25.10 31.48
C GLN A 39 3.16 24.28 31.29
N LEU A 40 3.36 23.69 30.12
CA LEU A 40 4.53 22.86 29.84
C LEU A 40 5.82 23.70 29.77
N HIS A 41 5.74 24.88 29.16
CA HIS A 41 6.86 25.84 29.11
C HIS A 41 7.30 26.26 30.51
N ALA A 42 6.35 26.64 31.37
CA ALA A 42 6.62 27.01 32.76
C ALA A 42 7.26 25.85 33.56
N GLN A 43 6.81 24.61 33.35
CA GLN A 43 7.41 23.43 33.98
C GLN A 43 8.85 23.19 33.55
N ILE A 44 9.16 23.41 32.26
CA ILE A 44 10.53 23.25 31.74
C ILE A 44 11.44 24.33 32.32
N LEU A 45 11.00 25.59 32.33
CA LEU A 45 11.77 26.69 32.93
C LEU A 45 12.04 26.46 34.42
N ALA A 46 11.02 26.04 35.20
CA ALA A 46 11.19 25.72 36.61
C ALA A 46 12.20 24.59 36.84
N LYS A 47 12.22 23.57 35.96
CA LYS A 47 13.22 22.49 36.01
C LYS A 47 14.62 22.99 35.69
N VAL A 48 14.78 23.87 34.70
CA VAL A 48 16.07 24.46 34.33
C VAL A 48 16.60 25.37 35.44
N ASP A 49 15.73 26.16 36.08
CA ASP A 49 16.10 27.05 37.18
C ASP A 49 16.59 26.29 38.42
N GLY A 50 16.08 25.06 38.63
CA GLY A 50 16.49 24.15 39.70
C GLY A 50 17.78 23.34 39.42
N LEU A 51 18.41 23.50 38.25
CA LEU A 51 19.68 22.84 37.93
C LEU A 51 20.86 23.48 38.69
N GLU A 52 21.91 22.68 38.92
CA GLU A 52 23.18 23.18 39.45
C GLU A 52 23.76 24.31 38.58
N GLU A 53 24.37 25.30 39.23
CA GLU A 53 24.81 26.55 38.61
C GLU A 53 25.79 26.35 37.44
N GLN A 54 26.63 25.29 37.51
CA GLN A 54 27.55 24.90 36.45
C GLN A 54 26.84 24.42 35.18
N VAL A 55 25.75 23.66 35.33
CA VAL A 55 24.96 23.15 34.20
C VAL A 55 24.09 24.25 33.62
N ARG A 56 23.50 25.08 34.48
CA ARG A 56 22.64 26.21 34.10
C ARG A 56 23.36 27.24 33.21
N HIS A 57 24.65 27.48 33.43
CA HIS A 57 25.44 28.42 32.60
C HIS A 57 25.68 27.91 31.16
N HIS A 58 25.51 26.60 30.92
CA HIS A 58 25.61 26.01 29.57
C HIS A 58 24.27 25.98 28.82
N VAL A 59 23.15 26.33 29.48
CA VAL A 59 21.82 26.36 28.86
C VAL A 59 21.52 27.78 28.40
N ASP A 60 21.49 27.97 27.08
CA ASP A 60 20.98 29.20 26.50
C ASP A 60 19.44 29.21 26.58
N ARG A 61 18.89 30.17 27.34
CA ARG A 61 17.44 30.31 27.51
C ARG A 61 16.72 30.64 26.21
N ALA A 62 17.31 31.47 25.35
CA ALA A 62 16.69 31.84 24.09
C ALA A 62 16.58 30.62 23.17
N LEU A 63 17.64 29.81 23.10
CA LEU A 63 17.65 28.58 22.33
C LEU A 63 16.67 27.53 22.89
N LEU A 64 16.57 27.43 24.22
CA LEU A 64 15.61 26.54 24.89
C LEU A 64 14.17 26.92 24.54
N ASP A 65 13.84 28.21 24.59
CA ASP A 65 12.51 28.72 24.28
C ASP A 65 12.15 28.46 22.81
N GLU A 66 13.08 28.73 21.89
CA GLU A 66 12.91 28.43 20.46
C GLU A 66 12.74 26.92 20.20
N ALA A 67 13.58 26.09 20.82
CA ALA A 67 13.51 24.64 20.65
C ALA A 67 12.20 24.05 21.22
N PHE A 68 11.73 24.58 22.36
CA PHE A 68 10.44 24.20 22.93
C PHE A 68 9.29 24.57 22.01
N GLU A 69 9.27 25.81 21.54
CA GLU A 69 8.25 26.34 20.63
C GLU A 69 8.15 25.48 19.37
N GLN A 70 9.30 25.25 18.72
CA GLN A 70 9.38 24.45 17.51
C GLN A 70 8.87 23.02 17.74
N ARG A 71 9.29 22.39 18.84
CA ARG A 71 8.90 21.01 19.13
C ARG A 71 7.43 20.88 19.50
N PHE A 72 6.89 21.86 20.24
CA PHE A 72 5.48 21.91 20.59
C PHE A 72 4.63 22.02 19.33
N GLU A 73 4.94 22.96 18.44
CA GLU A 73 4.21 23.16 17.19
C GLU A 73 4.32 21.95 16.25
N GLU A 74 5.49 21.32 16.14
CA GLU A 74 5.66 20.09 15.37
C GLU A 74 4.74 18.97 15.87
N ILE A 75 4.71 18.72 17.18
CA ILE A 75 3.88 17.68 17.80
C ILE A 75 2.39 18.03 17.69
N ARG A 76 2.02 19.30 17.91
CA ARG A 76 0.65 19.78 17.77
C ARG A 76 0.15 19.52 16.35
N MET A 77 0.91 19.93 15.35
CA MET A 77 0.56 19.75 13.94
C MET A 77 0.50 18.27 13.54
N ALA A 78 1.47 17.45 13.97
CA ALA A 78 1.47 16.01 13.70
C ALA A 78 0.23 15.32 14.31
N THR A 79 -0.13 15.69 15.54
CA THR A 79 -1.30 15.15 16.23
C THR A 79 -2.58 15.60 15.55
N MET A 80 -2.73 16.89 15.24
CA MET A 80 -3.92 17.42 14.55
C MET A 80 -4.14 16.76 13.19
N ARG A 81 -3.08 16.60 12.38
CA ARG A 81 -3.17 15.89 11.09
C ARG A 81 -3.68 14.45 11.24
N LYS A 82 -3.42 13.81 12.39
CA LYS A 82 -3.82 12.43 12.68
C LYS A 82 -5.23 12.33 13.27
N SER A 83 -5.56 13.13 14.27
CA SER A 83 -6.80 12.97 15.06
C SER A 83 -7.93 13.92 14.65
N LEU A 84 -7.60 15.14 14.24
CA LEU A 84 -8.56 16.21 13.96
C LEU A 84 -8.17 16.97 12.68
N PRO A 85 -8.03 16.29 11.52
CA PRO A 85 -7.58 16.93 10.29
C PRO A 85 -8.56 18.01 9.80
N GLY A 86 -9.85 17.91 10.12
CA GLY A 86 -10.87 18.90 9.75
C GLY A 86 -10.69 20.28 10.41
N LEU A 87 -9.99 20.36 11.55
CA LEU A 87 -9.69 21.65 12.20
C LEU A 87 -8.53 22.40 11.56
N LEU A 88 -7.77 21.76 10.69
CA LEU A 88 -6.67 22.42 10.00
C LEU A 88 -7.23 23.31 8.89
N PRO A 89 -6.55 24.44 8.59
CA PRO A 89 -6.78 25.21 7.37
C PRO A 89 -6.75 24.30 6.13
N THR A 90 -7.62 24.57 5.15
CA THR A 90 -7.85 23.69 3.99
C THR A 90 -6.57 23.36 3.21
N ASP A 91 -5.61 24.28 3.16
CA ASP A 91 -4.29 24.13 2.54
C ASP A 91 -3.33 23.21 3.33
N GLN A 92 -3.57 23.01 4.63
CA GLN A 92 -2.74 22.21 5.52
C GLN A 92 -3.34 20.85 5.87
N ARG A 93 -4.59 20.59 5.43
CA ARG A 93 -5.26 19.31 5.64
C ARG A 93 -4.50 18.20 4.89
N PRO A 94 -4.28 17.03 5.51
CA PRO A 94 -3.73 15.89 4.78
C PRO A 94 -4.70 15.49 3.65
N ARG A 95 -4.15 15.03 2.53
CA ARG A 95 -4.97 14.52 1.42
C ARG A 95 -5.83 13.36 1.93
N TYR A 96 -7.14 13.53 1.87
CA TYR A 96 -8.08 12.48 2.26
C TYR A 96 -7.87 11.26 1.36
N ARG A 97 -7.62 10.11 1.98
CA ARG A 97 -7.45 8.83 1.29
C ARG A 97 -8.62 7.94 1.68
N ASP A 98 -9.62 7.88 0.80
CA ASP A 98 -10.84 7.10 1.02
C ASP A 98 -10.50 5.62 1.27
N PRO A 99 -10.87 5.02 2.42
CA PRO A 99 -10.68 3.60 2.66
C PRO A 99 -11.32 2.70 1.58
N ASN A 100 -12.45 3.13 1.02
CA ASN A 100 -13.27 2.36 0.09
C ASN A 100 -12.95 2.68 -1.38
N TRP A 101 -11.87 3.41 -1.66
CA TRP A 101 -11.47 3.80 -3.02
C TRP A 101 -11.49 2.64 -4.03
N ASP A 102 -11.04 1.46 -3.63
CA ASP A 102 -10.94 0.30 -4.53
C ASP A 102 -12.27 -0.42 -4.76
N GLN A 103 -13.33 -0.06 -4.02
CA GLN A 103 -14.68 -0.63 -4.11
C GLN A 103 -15.65 0.25 -4.91
N ARG A 104 -15.16 1.35 -5.51
CA ARG A 104 -16.00 2.26 -6.28
C ARG A 104 -16.40 1.66 -7.63
N GLU A 105 -17.65 1.87 -8.03
CA GLU A 105 -18.19 1.48 -9.33
C GLU A 105 -18.20 2.66 -10.31
N ASP A 106 -17.20 3.54 -10.20
CA ASP A 106 -17.08 4.71 -11.05
C ASP A 106 -16.78 4.34 -12.50
N PHE A 107 -17.18 5.21 -13.42
CA PHE A 107 -16.90 5.04 -14.84
C PHE A 107 -15.40 5.07 -15.11
N VAL A 108 -14.85 3.96 -15.62
CA VAL A 108 -13.46 3.88 -16.10
C VAL A 108 -13.42 4.19 -17.61
N PRO A 109 -12.69 5.23 -18.05
CA PRO A 109 -12.56 5.54 -19.48
C PRO A 109 -11.96 4.38 -20.29
N GLY A 110 -12.61 3.99 -21.38
CA GLY A 110 -12.22 2.81 -22.17
C GLY A 110 -10.80 2.85 -22.75
N TRP A 111 -10.25 4.03 -23.02
CA TRP A 111 -8.87 4.19 -23.47
C TRP A 111 -7.83 3.72 -22.42
N MET A 112 -8.18 3.78 -21.12
CA MET A 112 -7.31 3.27 -20.06
C MET A 112 -7.24 1.75 -20.10
N ILE A 113 -8.37 1.08 -20.32
CA ILE A 113 -8.42 -0.38 -20.49
C ILE A 113 -7.54 -0.81 -21.66
N PHE A 114 -7.64 -0.08 -22.79
CA PHE A 114 -6.78 -0.34 -23.95
C PHE A 114 -5.29 -0.22 -23.62
N ILE A 115 -4.88 0.82 -22.89
CA ILE A 115 -3.48 0.99 -22.48
C ILE A 115 -3.03 -0.17 -21.57
N HIS A 116 -3.85 -0.63 -20.62
CA HIS A 116 -3.51 -1.80 -19.80
C HIS A 116 -3.29 -3.04 -20.65
N ILE A 117 -4.18 -3.31 -21.61
CA ILE A 117 -4.04 -4.42 -22.55
C ILE A 117 -2.76 -4.28 -23.38
N LEU A 118 -2.44 -3.08 -23.83
CA LEU A 118 -1.20 -2.80 -24.57
C LEU A 118 0.04 -3.11 -23.73
N PHE A 119 0.09 -2.67 -22.47
CA PHE A 119 1.21 -2.99 -21.57
C PHE A 119 1.30 -4.47 -21.22
N MET A 120 0.17 -5.16 -21.06
CA MET A 120 0.16 -6.61 -20.90
C MET A 120 0.76 -7.31 -22.12
N ALA A 121 0.31 -6.93 -23.33
CA ALA A 121 0.85 -7.48 -24.58
C ALA A 121 2.34 -7.16 -24.75
N TRP A 122 2.76 -5.93 -24.44
CA TRP A 122 4.17 -5.52 -24.43
C TRP A 122 5.01 -6.41 -23.50
N THR A 123 4.50 -6.65 -22.29
CA THR A 123 5.17 -7.46 -21.26
C THR A 123 5.36 -8.89 -21.73
N VAL A 124 4.34 -9.50 -22.34
CA VAL A 124 4.41 -10.86 -22.89
C VAL A 124 5.37 -10.92 -24.08
N PHE A 125 5.27 -9.97 -25.03
CA PHE A 125 6.11 -9.95 -26.22
C PHE A 125 7.59 -9.75 -25.89
N ASN A 126 7.89 -8.88 -24.92
CA ASN A 126 9.26 -8.57 -24.51
C ASN A 126 9.74 -9.43 -23.32
N ALA A 127 9.06 -10.52 -22.97
CA ALA A 127 9.40 -11.35 -21.80
C ALA A 127 10.85 -11.89 -21.81
N HIS A 128 11.45 -12.05 -23.00
CA HIS A 128 12.83 -12.52 -23.18
C HIS A 128 13.88 -11.39 -23.22
N HIS A 129 13.46 -10.13 -23.14
CA HIS A 129 14.33 -8.96 -23.18
C HIS A 129 14.19 -8.15 -21.87
N PRO A 130 14.96 -8.49 -20.81
CA PRO A 130 14.79 -7.93 -19.48
C PRO A 130 14.78 -6.39 -19.42
N ALA A 131 15.61 -5.72 -20.23
CA ALA A 131 15.67 -4.26 -20.26
C ALA A 131 14.36 -3.62 -20.76
N LEU A 132 13.75 -4.18 -21.83
CA LEU A 132 12.48 -3.69 -22.38
C LEU A 132 11.30 -4.06 -21.48
N PHE A 133 11.35 -5.23 -20.84
CA PHE A 133 10.38 -5.65 -19.84
C PHE A 133 10.35 -4.67 -18.66
N ILE A 134 11.50 -4.43 -18.02
CA ILE A 134 11.62 -3.55 -16.85
C ILE A 134 11.28 -2.11 -17.25
N GLY A 135 11.79 -1.62 -18.38
CA GLY A 135 11.47 -0.29 -18.88
C GLY A 135 9.98 -0.09 -19.14
N GLY A 136 9.33 -1.06 -19.79
CA GLY A 136 7.89 -1.05 -20.03
C GLY A 136 7.09 -1.08 -18.73
N PHE A 137 7.49 -1.92 -17.77
CA PHE A 137 6.85 -1.99 -16.45
C PHE A 137 6.98 -0.68 -15.67
N LEU A 138 8.16 -0.06 -15.64
CA LEU A 138 8.37 1.24 -15.00
C LEU A 138 7.52 2.35 -15.65
N PHE A 139 7.41 2.33 -16.98
CA PHE A 139 6.55 3.27 -17.70
C PHE A 139 5.07 3.05 -17.37
N TYR A 140 4.63 1.79 -17.23
CA TYR A 140 3.29 1.45 -16.74
C TYR A 140 3.04 1.96 -15.31
N LEU A 141 4.02 1.84 -14.40
CA LEU A 141 3.88 2.40 -13.04
C LEU A 141 3.72 3.92 -13.08
N GLY A 142 4.47 4.61 -13.94
CA GLY A 142 4.31 6.04 -14.17
C GLY A 142 2.93 6.39 -14.71
N PHE A 143 2.42 5.62 -15.67
CA PHE A 143 1.07 5.75 -16.20
C PHE A 143 0.01 5.56 -15.09
N ALA A 144 0.06 4.46 -14.35
CA ALA A 144 -0.87 4.15 -13.26
C ALA A 144 -0.88 5.24 -12.18
N GLN A 145 0.29 5.81 -11.85
CA GLN A 145 0.41 6.92 -10.92
C GLN A 145 -0.22 8.21 -11.47
N ALA A 146 -0.02 8.51 -12.76
CA ALA A 146 -0.60 9.69 -13.41
C ALA A 146 -2.13 9.58 -13.57
N THR A 147 -2.64 8.37 -13.77
CA THR A 147 -4.08 8.09 -13.91
C THR A 147 -4.74 7.58 -12.64
N ALA A 148 -4.07 7.69 -11.48
CA ALA A 148 -4.57 7.23 -10.20
C ALA A 148 -6.00 7.68 -9.84
N PRO A 149 -6.47 8.91 -10.18
CA PRO A 149 -7.85 9.32 -9.92
C PRO A 149 -8.92 8.41 -10.56
N TYR A 150 -8.58 7.79 -11.68
CA TYR A 150 -9.52 7.00 -12.48
C TYR A 150 -9.37 5.48 -12.29
N GLN A 151 -8.43 5.04 -11.45
CA GLN A 151 -8.08 3.62 -11.29
C GLN A 151 -7.98 3.20 -9.82
N ASN A 152 -8.12 1.90 -9.57
CA ASN A 152 -7.88 1.32 -8.26
C ASN A 152 -6.40 1.39 -7.91
N ARG A 153 -6.10 1.33 -6.61
CA ARG A 153 -4.74 1.34 -6.10
C ARG A 153 -4.02 0.08 -6.58
N LEU A 154 -2.82 0.28 -7.11
CA LEU A 154 -1.96 -0.82 -7.51
C LEU A 154 -1.29 -1.42 -6.26
N ASP A 155 -1.64 -2.66 -5.90
CA ASP A 155 -0.94 -3.41 -4.85
C ASP A 155 0.05 -4.41 -5.47
N LEU A 156 1.33 -4.03 -5.45
CA LEU A 156 2.41 -4.87 -5.95
C LEU A 156 2.93 -5.86 -4.91
N LYS A 157 2.53 -5.76 -3.63
CA LYS A 157 3.12 -6.56 -2.58
C LYS A 157 2.82 -8.06 -2.75
N PRO A 158 1.56 -8.51 -2.95
CA PRO A 158 1.29 -9.92 -3.21
C PRO A 158 2.05 -10.50 -4.42
N PRO A 159 2.01 -9.91 -5.64
CA PRO A 159 2.71 -10.48 -6.78
C PRO A 159 4.24 -10.44 -6.66
N LEU A 160 4.82 -9.44 -5.97
CA LEU A 160 6.26 -9.42 -5.70
C LEU A 160 6.68 -10.53 -4.73
N LEU A 161 5.88 -10.80 -3.69
CA LEU A 161 6.14 -11.90 -2.76
C LEU A 161 6.09 -13.25 -3.47
N VAL A 162 5.10 -13.45 -4.36
CA VAL A 162 5.03 -14.63 -5.24
C VAL A 162 6.27 -14.70 -6.14
N GLY A 163 6.67 -13.59 -6.76
CA GLY A 163 7.86 -13.52 -7.60
C GLY A 163 9.14 -13.92 -6.85
N PHE A 164 9.34 -13.43 -5.62
CA PHE A 164 10.47 -13.83 -4.78
C PHE A 164 10.41 -15.30 -4.39
N PHE A 165 9.22 -15.80 -4.07
CA PHE A 165 9.01 -17.21 -3.77
C PHE A 165 9.36 -18.09 -4.98
N LEU A 166 8.85 -17.77 -6.17
CA LEU A 166 9.18 -18.47 -7.41
C LEU A 166 10.66 -18.36 -7.77
N ALA A 167 11.30 -17.20 -7.57
CA ALA A 167 12.74 -17.05 -7.79
C ALA A 167 13.55 -17.98 -6.86
N GLY A 168 13.18 -18.06 -5.58
CA GLY A 168 13.77 -19.01 -4.64
C GLY A 168 13.55 -20.46 -5.06
N LEU A 169 12.33 -20.79 -5.51
CA LEU A 169 11.96 -22.11 -6.00
C LEU A 169 12.71 -22.45 -7.30
N VAL A 170 12.95 -21.51 -8.21
CA VAL A 170 13.75 -21.74 -9.42
C VAL A 170 15.21 -22.01 -9.06
N MET A 171 15.79 -21.17 -8.19
CA MET A 171 17.21 -21.27 -7.82
C MET A 171 17.52 -22.50 -6.95
N HIS A 172 16.63 -22.89 -6.04
CA HIS A 172 16.85 -24.00 -5.11
C HIS A 172 16.06 -25.27 -5.42
N GLY A 173 14.96 -25.18 -6.16
CA GLY A 173 14.07 -26.31 -6.46
C GLY A 173 14.70 -27.37 -7.36
N GLY A 174 15.68 -27.00 -8.19
CA GLY A 174 16.49 -27.97 -8.94
C GLY A 174 17.19 -28.99 -8.02
N VAL A 175 17.57 -28.58 -6.80
CA VAL A 175 18.19 -29.45 -5.79
C VAL A 175 17.14 -30.30 -5.05
N GLN A 176 15.85 -29.97 -5.15
CA GLN A 176 14.75 -30.70 -4.53
C GLN A 176 14.12 -31.75 -5.47
N GLY A 177 14.50 -31.75 -6.76
CA GLY A 177 13.98 -32.69 -7.76
C GLY A 177 14.22 -34.17 -7.43
N TRP A 178 15.24 -34.51 -6.64
CA TRP A 178 15.63 -35.90 -6.37
C TRP A 178 14.55 -36.74 -5.66
N TRP A 179 13.72 -36.12 -4.81
CA TRP A 179 12.61 -36.80 -4.13
C TRP A 179 11.25 -36.52 -4.79
N ILE A 180 11.12 -35.37 -5.48
CA ILE A 180 9.88 -34.96 -6.16
C ILE A 180 9.66 -35.78 -7.44
N ALA A 181 10.72 -35.99 -8.23
CA ALA A 181 10.62 -36.66 -9.52
C ALA A 181 10.11 -38.12 -9.41
N PRO A 182 10.56 -38.96 -8.45
CA PRO A 182 10.01 -40.30 -8.26
C PRO A 182 8.54 -40.31 -7.84
N VAL A 183 8.11 -39.31 -7.05
CA VAL A 183 6.73 -39.21 -6.55
C VAL A 183 5.80 -38.78 -7.67
N LEU A 184 6.09 -37.67 -8.36
CA LEU A 184 5.26 -37.17 -9.46
C LEU A 184 5.32 -38.09 -10.69
N GLY A 185 6.49 -38.68 -10.99
CA GLY A 185 6.67 -39.59 -12.12
C GLY A 185 5.97 -40.95 -11.95
N SER A 186 5.56 -41.31 -10.74
CA SER A 186 4.79 -42.54 -10.49
C SER A 186 3.26 -42.33 -10.58
N LEU A 187 2.81 -41.08 -10.75
CA LEU A 187 1.40 -40.73 -10.84
C LEU A 187 0.92 -40.63 -12.31
N GLY A 188 -0.26 -41.18 -12.59
CA GLY A 188 -0.95 -40.96 -13.86
C GLY A 188 -1.67 -39.60 -13.91
N GLU A 189 -2.33 -39.32 -15.04
CA GLU A 189 -3.00 -38.02 -15.30
C GLU A 189 -4.02 -37.63 -14.24
N LEU A 190 -4.91 -38.56 -13.85
CA LEU A 190 -6.02 -38.26 -12.94
C LEU A 190 -5.55 -38.00 -11.50
N PRO A 191 -4.64 -38.80 -10.91
CA PRO A 191 -4.00 -38.46 -9.64
C PRO A 191 -3.20 -37.15 -9.66
N LEU A 192 -2.53 -36.81 -10.77
CA LEU A 192 -1.81 -35.54 -10.90
C LEU A 192 -2.75 -34.34 -10.95
N LEU A 193 -3.86 -34.46 -11.68
CA LEU A 193 -4.87 -33.42 -11.74
C LEU A 193 -5.47 -33.15 -10.36
N VAL A 194 -5.93 -34.19 -9.67
CA VAL A 194 -6.51 -34.06 -8.32
C VAL A 194 -5.47 -33.55 -7.32
N GLY A 195 -4.24 -34.08 -7.39
CA GLY A 195 -3.13 -33.63 -6.56
C GLY A 195 -2.86 -32.15 -6.76
N ALA A 196 -2.73 -31.69 -8.01
CA ALA A 196 -2.51 -30.29 -8.35
C ALA A 196 -3.66 -29.39 -7.87
N THR A 197 -4.92 -29.80 -8.05
CA THR A 197 -6.11 -29.07 -7.54
C THR A 197 -6.06 -28.90 -6.02
N VAL A 198 -5.75 -29.97 -5.29
CA VAL A 198 -5.65 -29.91 -3.82
C VAL A 198 -4.47 -29.04 -3.37
N LEU A 199 -3.31 -29.18 -4.03
CA LEU A 199 -2.10 -28.43 -3.72
C LEU A 199 -2.26 -26.93 -3.99
N THR A 200 -2.99 -26.54 -5.03
CA THR A 200 -3.29 -25.14 -5.36
C THR A 200 -4.14 -24.44 -4.30
N ALA A 201 -4.99 -25.17 -3.56
CA ALA A 201 -5.71 -24.57 -2.43
C ALA A 201 -4.78 -24.02 -1.33
N PHE A 202 -3.53 -24.47 -1.31
CA PHE A 202 -2.51 -24.05 -0.34
C PHE A 202 -1.31 -23.33 -0.98
N ASN A 203 -1.24 -23.23 -2.31
CA ASN A 203 -0.07 -22.71 -3.03
C ASN A 203 -0.47 -21.92 -4.27
N ASP A 204 0.41 -21.07 -4.77
CA ASP A 204 0.15 -20.35 -6.01
C ASP A 204 0.19 -21.33 -7.20
N ASN A 205 -0.76 -21.17 -8.13
CA ASN A 205 -0.86 -21.92 -9.38
C ASN A 205 0.47 -21.91 -10.16
N ALA A 206 1.23 -20.81 -10.10
CA ALA A 206 2.54 -20.70 -10.72
C ALA A 206 3.60 -21.65 -10.12
N ALA A 207 3.53 -21.94 -8.82
CA ALA A 207 4.45 -22.83 -8.15
C ALA A 207 4.16 -24.30 -8.50
N ILE A 208 2.89 -24.70 -8.50
CA ILE A 208 2.45 -26.06 -8.85
C ILE A 208 2.80 -26.38 -10.31
N THR A 209 2.57 -25.44 -11.21
CA THR A 209 2.95 -25.60 -12.63
C THR A 209 4.46 -25.65 -12.82
N TYR A 210 5.24 -24.85 -12.10
CA TYR A 210 6.70 -24.95 -12.16
C TYR A 210 7.22 -26.31 -11.66
N LEU A 211 6.67 -26.87 -10.59
CA LEU A 211 7.09 -28.19 -10.07
C LEU A 211 6.97 -29.30 -11.13
N SER A 212 5.97 -29.22 -12.01
CA SER A 212 5.82 -30.16 -13.14
C SER A 212 6.97 -30.08 -14.15
N THR A 213 7.62 -28.91 -14.29
CA THR A 213 8.75 -28.72 -15.20
C THR A 213 10.04 -29.34 -14.68
N LEU A 214 10.13 -29.61 -13.37
CA LEU A 214 11.29 -30.25 -12.74
C LEU A 214 11.34 -31.77 -12.93
N VAL A 215 10.26 -32.40 -13.40
CA VAL A 215 10.18 -33.86 -13.58
C VAL A 215 10.59 -34.23 -15.00
N PRO A 216 11.79 -34.82 -15.21
CA PRO A 216 12.20 -35.24 -16.54
C PRO A 216 11.31 -36.36 -17.06
N GLY A 217 10.88 -36.27 -18.33
CA GLY A 217 10.07 -37.31 -18.98
C GLY A 217 8.55 -37.17 -18.82
N PHE A 218 8.06 -36.09 -18.21
CA PHE A 218 6.63 -35.78 -18.20
C PHE A 218 6.09 -35.58 -19.63
N THR A 219 5.10 -36.39 -20.01
CA THR A 219 4.38 -36.22 -21.28
C THR A 219 3.58 -34.92 -21.28
N ASP A 220 3.25 -34.42 -22.47
CA ASP A 220 2.45 -33.21 -22.59
C ASP A 220 1.05 -33.36 -21.95
N SER A 221 0.51 -34.57 -21.92
CA SER A 221 -0.76 -34.87 -21.25
C SER A 221 -0.66 -34.78 -19.72
N LEU A 222 0.44 -35.24 -19.12
CA LEU A 222 0.68 -35.13 -17.67
C LEU A 222 0.94 -33.68 -17.24
N LYS A 223 1.68 -32.91 -18.05
CA LYS A 223 1.84 -31.46 -17.84
C LYS A 223 0.51 -30.74 -17.92
N TYR A 224 -0.31 -31.07 -18.93
CA TYR A 224 -1.65 -30.52 -19.07
C TYR A 224 -2.53 -30.86 -17.86
N ALA A 225 -2.49 -32.09 -17.36
CA ALA A 225 -3.24 -32.51 -16.18
C ALA A 225 -2.87 -31.69 -14.93
N VAL A 226 -1.58 -31.40 -14.72
CA VAL A 226 -1.13 -30.53 -13.62
C VAL A 226 -1.59 -29.08 -13.81
N VAL A 227 -1.46 -28.53 -15.02
CA VAL A 227 -1.93 -27.16 -15.31
C VAL A 227 -3.44 -27.05 -15.12
N ALA A 228 -4.21 -28.00 -15.65
CA ALA A 228 -5.66 -28.04 -15.49
C ALA A 228 -6.06 -28.14 -14.01
N GLY A 229 -5.38 -29.01 -13.25
CA GLY A 229 -5.61 -29.14 -11.82
C GLY A 229 -5.32 -27.83 -11.06
N ALA A 230 -4.18 -27.20 -11.33
CA ALA A 230 -3.78 -25.94 -10.71
C ALA A 230 -4.68 -24.75 -11.07
N VAL A 231 -5.28 -24.72 -12.26
CA VAL A 231 -6.22 -23.65 -12.67
C VAL A 231 -7.64 -23.89 -12.14
N THR A 232 -8.02 -25.15 -11.92
CA THR A 232 -9.38 -25.53 -11.49
C THR A 232 -9.58 -25.43 -9.98
N GLY A 233 -8.52 -25.65 -9.19
CA GLY A 233 -8.56 -25.55 -7.73
C GLY A 233 -8.61 -24.12 -7.23
#